data_AF-A0A3D4YRI0-F1
#
_entry.id   AF-A0A3D4YRI0-F1
#
_cell.length_a   1.000
_cell.length_b   1.000
_cell.length_c   1.000
_cell.angle_alpha   90.00
_cell.angle_beta   90.00
_cell.angle_gamma   90.00
#
_symmetry.space_group_name_H-M   'P 1'
#
loop_
_entity.id
_entity.type
_entity.pdbx_description
1 polymer ?
#
loop_
_entity_poly.entity_id
_entity_poly.type
_entity_poly.pdbx_seq_one_letter_code
_entity_poly.pdbx_strand_id
1 'polypeptide(L)'
;MSAAAERWLSEVSDADWPALRELPSVVLGVAVQLQAQDSGRSAESSGARLRTRSGVWLTVRGSRLSGIGVEGQIAVVVAPAAPIEMASMIMQAYDLTQREREVTGLVLQGTSTKEVGAALRISG
;
A
#
# COMPACT_ATOMS: atom_id res chain seq x y z
N MET A 1 -14.11 11.31 -10.94
CA MET A 1 -12.90 11.12 -10.11
C MET A 1 -12.84 12.23 -9.08
N SER A 2 -12.18 12.01 -7.93
CA SER A 2 -12.03 13.04 -6.90
C SER A 2 -10.72 13.83 -7.09
N ALA A 3 -10.66 15.06 -6.58
CA ALA A 3 -9.46 15.91 -6.65
C ALA A 3 -8.23 15.26 -5.97
N ALA A 4 -8.45 14.51 -4.88
CA ALA A 4 -7.39 13.74 -4.22
C ALA A 4 -6.84 12.62 -5.12
N ALA A 5 -7.72 11.94 -5.86
CA ALA A 5 -7.31 10.90 -6.80
C ALA A 5 -6.49 11.50 -7.96
N GLU A 6 -6.89 12.65 -8.49
CA GLU A 6 -6.16 13.35 -9.55
C GLU A 6 -4.76 13.77 -9.11
N ARG A 7 -4.63 14.29 -7.89
CA ARG A 7 -3.32 14.64 -7.31
C ARG A 7 -2.41 13.42 -7.23
N TRP A 8 -2.88 12.29 -6.67
CA TRP A 8 -2.04 11.11 -6.55
C TRP A 8 -1.63 10.53 -7.89
N LEU A 9 -2.53 10.53 -8.88
CA LEU A 9 -2.19 10.09 -10.23
C LEU A 9 -1.06 10.93 -10.84
N SER A 10 -1.04 12.25 -10.61
CA SER A 10 0.07 13.09 -11.06
C SER A 10 1.42 12.78 -10.39
N GLU A 11 1.41 12.29 -9.14
CA GLU A 11 2.64 11.93 -8.41
C GLU A 11 3.17 10.52 -8.74
N VAL A 12 2.28 9.65 -9.25
CA VAL A 12 2.54 8.24 -9.57
C VAL A 12 2.93 8.03 -11.04
N SER A 13 2.57 8.98 -11.91
CA SER A 13 2.68 8.78 -13.36
C SER A 13 4.12 8.96 -13.89
N ASP A 14 4.59 7.94 -14.63
CA ASP A 14 5.67 8.07 -15.60
C ASP A 14 5.15 8.47 -17.00
N ALA A 15 3.83 8.43 -17.21
CA ALA A 15 3.13 8.90 -18.40
C ALA A 15 2.68 10.36 -18.25
N ASP A 16 2.37 11.04 -19.36
CA ASP A 16 1.84 12.41 -19.37
C ASP A 16 0.37 12.45 -18.89
N TRP A 17 0.14 12.15 -17.61
CA TRP A 17 -1.14 12.37 -16.94
C TRP A 17 -1.21 13.82 -16.45
N PRO A 18 -2.28 14.59 -16.76
CA PRO A 18 -3.56 14.16 -17.33
C PRO A 18 -3.67 14.29 -18.87
N ALA A 19 -2.62 14.73 -19.58
CA ALA A 19 -2.67 15.09 -21.00
C ALA A 19 -3.08 13.93 -21.93
N LEU A 20 -2.57 12.72 -21.69
CA LEU A 20 -2.87 11.52 -22.49
C LEU A 20 -4.02 10.67 -21.93
N ARG A 21 -4.52 10.97 -20.72
CA ARG A 21 -5.50 10.15 -19.97
C ARG A 21 -5.15 8.65 -19.88
N GLU A 22 -3.88 8.30 -20.04
CA GLU A 22 -3.40 6.93 -19.84
C GLU A 22 -3.22 6.67 -18.34
N LEU A 23 -3.79 5.57 -17.87
CA LEU A 23 -3.63 5.17 -16.47
C LEU A 23 -2.16 4.83 -16.21
N PRO A 24 -1.59 5.27 -15.06
CA PRO A 24 -0.24 4.85 -14.67
C PRO A 24 -0.10 3.33 -14.67
N SER A 25 1.06 2.82 -15.08
CA SER A 25 1.34 1.38 -15.21
C SER A 25 1.03 0.59 -13.94
N VAL A 26 1.25 1.18 -12.76
CA VAL A 26 0.92 0.56 -11.47
C VAL A 26 -0.57 0.32 -11.28
N VAL A 27 -1.44 1.20 -11.80
CA VAL A 27 -2.90 1.03 -11.75
C VAL A 27 -3.33 -0.13 -12.64
N LEU A 28 -2.77 -0.21 -13.86
CA LEU A 28 -3.00 -1.32 -14.78
C LEU A 28 -2.49 -2.65 -14.18
N GLY A 29 -1.30 -2.65 -13.60
CA GLY A 29 -0.71 -3.82 -12.97
C GLY A 29 -1.58 -4.37 -11.84
N VAL A 30 -2.09 -3.50 -10.96
CA VAL A 30 -3.02 -3.89 -9.90
C VAL A 30 -4.33 -4.46 -10.46
N ALA A 31 -4.88 -3.88 -11.53
CA ALA A 31 -6.07 -4.42 -12.18
C ALA A 31 -5.84 -5.82 -12.79
N VAL A 32 -4.69 -6.03 -13.44
CA VAL A 32 -4.29 -7.34 -13.99
C VAL A 32 -4.09 -8.36 -12.88
N GLN A 33 -3.45 -7.98 -11.77
CA GLN A 33 -3.24 -8.88 -10.63
C GLN A 33 -4.55 -9.30 -9.98
N LEU A 34 -5.51 -8.38 -9.84
CA LEU A 34 -6.85 -8.69 -9.33
C LEU A 34 -7.60 -9.66 -10.26
N GLN A 35 -7.53 -9.46 -11.58
CA GLN A 35 -8.13 -10.39 -12.55
C GLN A 35 -7.50 -11.80 -12.47
N ALA A 36 -6.18 -11.87 -12.25
CA ALA A 36 -5.49 -13.14 -12.06
C ALA A 36 -5.94 -13.83 -10.77
N GLN A 37 -6.13 -13.09 -9.68
CA GLN A 37 -6.69 -13.61 -8.42
C GLN A 37 -8.11 -14.16 -8.59
N ASP A 38 -8.99 -13.41 -9.26
CA ASP A 38 -10.37 -13.85 -9.49
C ASP A 38 -10.43 -15.14 -10.33
N SER A 39 -9.45 -15.32 -11.22
CA SER A 39 -9.32 -16.52 -12.05
C SER A 39 -8.58 -17.67 -11.34
N GLY A 40 -8.20 -17.51 -10.07
CA GLY A 40 -7.41 -18.49 -9.30
C GLY A 40 -5.96 -18.67 -9.79
N ARG A 41 -5.46 -17.76 -10.65
CA ARG A 41 -4.11 -17.82 -11.21
C ARG A 41 -3.04 -17.20 -10.30
N SER A 42 -3.44 -16.49 -9.25
CA SER A 42 -2.53 -15.93 -8.24
C SER A 42 -3.20 -15.92 -6.86
N ALA A 43 -2.43 -16.25 -5.83
CA ALA A 43 -2.83 -16.12 -4.43
C ALA A 43 -2.27 -14.85 -3.76
N GLU A 44 -1.48 -14.06 -4.49
CA GLU A 44 -0.90 -12.82 -3.97
C GLU A 44 -1.98 -11.75 -3.80
N SER A 45 -1.80 -10.82 -2.86
CA SER A 45 -2.72 -9.69 -2.69
C SER A 45 -2.69 -8.73 -3.88
N SER A 46 -3.85 -8.23 -4.33
CA SER A 46 -4.02 -7.28 -5.45
C SER A 46 -3.66 -5.86 -5.04
N GLY A 47 -2.37 -5.62 -4.86
CA GLY A 47 -1.87 -4.32 -4.47
C GLY A 47 -0.40 -4.10 -4.76
N ALA A 48 -0.05 -2.84 -4.94
CA ALA A 48 1.30 -2.37 -5.16
C ALA A 48 1.65 -1.29 -4.14
N ARG A 49 2.94 -1.14 -3.89
CA ARG A 49 3.50 -0.02 -3.11
C ARG A 49 4.56 0.65 -3.96
N LEU A 50 4.56 1.97 -3.97
CA LEU A 50 5.54 2.75 -4.71
C LEU A 50 5.95 4.00 -3.94
N ARG A 51 7.14 4.48 -4.27
CA ARG A 51 7.64 5.76 -3.77
C ARG A 51 7.49 6.80 -4.88
N THR A 52 6.79 7.89 -4.58
CA THR A 52 6.62 9.00 -5.53
C THR A 52 7.93 9.78 -5.68
N ARG A 53 7.99 10.65 -6.70
CA ARG A 53 9.11 11.58 -6.91
C ARG A 53 9.32 12.54 -5.74
N SER A 54 8.25 12.87 -5.01
CA SER A 54 8.27 13.68 -3.79
C SER A 54 8.76 12.89 -2.55
N GLY A 55 9.06 11.59 -2.72
CA GLY A 55 9.58 10.73 -1.66
C GLY A 55 8.52 10.11 -0.76
N VAL A 56 7.23 10.32 -1.06
CA VAL A 56 6.09 9.78 -0.30
C VAL A 56 5.83 8.34 -0.72
N TRP A 57 5.61 7.46 0.26
CA TRP A 57 5.17 6.10 -0.01
C TRP A 57 3.65 6.07 -0.20
N LEU A 58 3.22 5.44 -1.29
CA LEU A 58 1.82 5.21 -1.61
C LEU A 58 1.53 3.72 -1.66
N THR A 59 0.33 3.36 -1.20
CA THR A 59 -0.27 2.04 -1.40
C THR A 59 -1.36 2.17 -2.46
N VAL A 60 -1.31 1.29 -3.45
CA VAL A 60 -2.31 1.14 -4.52
C VAL A 60 -2.99 -0.22 -4.34
N ARG A 61 -4.32 -0.23 -4.18
CA ARG A 61 -5.10 -1.47 -3.99
C ARG A 61 -6.24 -1.54 -4.97
N GLY A 62 -6.46 -2.73 -5.53
CA GLY A 62 -7.59 -3.04 -6.38
C GLY A 62 -8.64 -3.81 -5.61
N SER A 63 -9.91 -3.51 -5.84
CA SER A 63 -11.02 -4.33 -5.34
C SER A 63 -12.14 -4.42 -6.38
N ARG A 64 -12.91 -5.51 -6.31
CA ARG A 64 -14.14 -5.63 -7.10
C ARG A 64 -15.23 -4.78 -6.49
N LEU A 65 -15.95 -4.08 -7.36
CA LEU A 65 -17.21 -3.46 -6.97
C LEU A 65 -18.31 -4.51 -6.99
N SER A 66 -19.11 -4.55 -5.93
CA SER A 66 -20.31 -5.36 -5.82
C SER A 66 -21.53 -4.44 -5.78
N GLY A 67 -22.55 -4.76 -6.57
CA GLY A 67 -23.76 -3.95 -6.68
C GLY A 67 -24.33 -3.95 -8.10
N ILE A 68 -25.61 -3.60 -8.20
CA ILE A 68 -26.34 -3.56 -9.47
C ILE A 68 -25.74 -2.48 -10.36
N GLY A 69 -25.36 -2.85 -11.59
CA GLY A 69 -24.84 -1.92 -12.60
C GLY A 69 -23.35 -1.60 -12.47
N VAL A 70 -22.65 -2.21 -11.51
CA VAL A 70 -21.19 -2.11 -11.36
C VAL A 70 -20.49 -3.47 -11.43
N GLU A 71 -21.22 -4.52 -11.82
CA GLU A 71 -20.66 -5.86 -11.98
C GLU A 71 -19.47 -5.84 -12.96
N GLY A 72 -18.37 -6.46 -12.56
CA GLY A 72 -17.14 -6.51 -13.34
C GLY A 72 -16.26 -5.27 -13.26
N GLN A 73 -16.71 -4.18 -12.65
CA GLN A 73 -15.87 -2.99 -12.45
C GLN A 73 -14.84 -3.22 -11.34
N ILE A 74 -13.68 -2.57 -11.50
CA ILE A 74 -12.58 -2.58 -10.53
C ILE A 74 -12.47 -1.18 -9.95
N ALA A 75 -12.54 -1.08 -8.63
CA ALA A 75 -12.15 0.12 -7.91
C ALA A 75 -10.65 0.04 -7.61
N VAL A 76 -9.93 1.13 -7.88
CA VAL A 76 -8.53 1.29 -7.48
C VAL A 76 -8.42 2.42 -6.49
N VAL A 77 -7.89 2.13 -5.32
CA VAL A 77 -7.63 3.10 -4.25
C VAL A 77 -6.15 3.40 -4.22
N VAL A 78 -5.81 4.69 -4.30
CA VAL A 78 -4.45 5.21 -4.10
C VAL A 78 -4.45 6.08 -2.86
N ALA A 79 -3.61 5.73 -1.88
CA ALA A 79 -3.51 6.46 -0.63
C ALA A 79 -2.06 6.47 -0.11
N PRO A 80 -1.69 7.43 0.74
CA PRO A 80 -0.46 7.34 1.53
C PRO A 80 -0.35 5.98 2.22
N ALA A 81 0.81 5.35 2.10
CA ALA A 81 1.06 4.07 2.75
C ALA A 81 1.06 4.25 4.27
N ALA A 82 0.35 3.39 4.98
CA ALA A 82 0.36 3.46 6.44
C ALA A 82 1.75 3.06 6.97
N PRO A 83 2.26 3.70 8.04
CA PRO A 83 3.57 3.37 8.60
C PRO A 83 3.74 1.89 8.92
N ILE A 84 2.69 1.23 9.41
CA ILE A 84 2.66 -0.20 9.73
C ILE A 84 2.80 -1.08 8.47
N GLU A 85 2.30 -0.64 7.33
CA GLU A 85 2.41 -1.38 6.06
C GLU A 85 3.85 -1.35 5.54
N MET A 86 4.51 -0.20 5.69
CA MET A 86 5.90 0.02 5.31
C MET A 86 6.88 -0.63 6.29
N ALA A 87 6.52 -0.69 7.57
CA ALA A 87 7.27 -1.37 8.63
C ALA A 87 7.75 -2.74 8.18
N SER A 88 6.81 -3.58 7.76
CA SER A 88 7.07 -4.98 7.39
C SER A 88 8.11 -5.12 6.29
N MET A 89 8.10 -4.22 5.31
CA MET A 89 9.05 -4.22 4.20
C MET A 89 10.42 -3.72 4.65
N ILE A 90 10.46 -2.62 5.41
CA ILE A 90 11.70 -2.05 5.94
C ILE A 90 12.39 -3.08 6.85
N MET A 91 11.63 -3.71 7.75
CA MET A 91 12.16 -4.74 8.65
C MET A 91 12.76 -5.93 7.92
N GLN A 92 12.20 -6.32 6.77
CA GLN A 92 12.77 -7.37 5.91
C GLN A 92 14.02 -6.89 5.17
N ALA A 93 14.05 -5.64 4.70
CA ALA A 93 15.20 -5.08 3.99
C ALA A 93 16.43 -4.87 4.89
N TYR A 94 16.21 -4.62 6.19
CA TYR A 94 17.27 -4.44 7.19
C TYR A 94 17.61 -5.72 7.97
N ASP A 95 17.04 -6.87 7.60
CA ASP A 95 17.24 -8.18 8.23
C ASP A 95 17.11 -8.17 9.77
N LEU A 96 16.08 -7.45 10.25
CA LEU A 96 15.87 -7.25 11.69
C LEU A 96 15.58 -8.58 12.39
N THR A 97 16.20 -8.76 13.56
CA THR A 97 15.96 -9.88 14.45
C THR A 97 14.52 -9.87 14.97
N GLN A 98 14.05 -11.01 15.49
CA GLN A 98 12.69 -11.13 16.03
C GLN A 98 12.36 -10.03 17.06
N ARG A 99 13.29 -9.72 17.97
CA ARG A 99 13.10 -8.67 18.97
C ARG A 99 13.03 -7.27 18.38
N GLU A 100 13.87 -6.97 17.40
CA GLU A 100 13.86 -5.66 16.72
C GLU A 100 12.55 -5.46 15.93
N ARG A 101 12.00 -6.54 15.36
CA ARG A 101 10.69 -6.50 14.70
C ARG A 101 9.54 -6.23 15.66
N GLU A 102 9.55 -6.87 16.83
CA GLU A 102 8.54 -6.67 17.87
C GLU A 102 8.56 -5.21 18.38
N VAL A 103 9.75 -4.67 18.68
CA VAL A 103 9.91 -3.26 19.09
C VAL A 103 9.42 -2.30 18.01
N THR A 104 9.86 -2.50 16.76
CA THR A 104 9.53 -1.60 15.64
C THR A 104 8.04 -1.60 15.34
N GLY A 105 7.38 -2.76 15.41
CA GLY A 105 5.93 -2.88 15.24
C GLY A 105 5.14 -2.05 16.26
N LEU A 106 5.52 -2.11 17.54
CA LEU A 106 4.85 -1.35 18.60
C LEU A 106 5.05 0.16 18.43
N VAL A 107 6.26 0.60 18.07
CA VAL A 107 6.55 2.02 17.81
C VAL A 107 5.71 2.55 16.63
N LEU A 108 5.56 1.77 15.56
CA LEU A 108 4.79 2.17 14.37
C LEU A 108 3.27 2.18 14.59
N GLN A 109 2.80 1.58 15.69
CA GLN A 109 1.42 1.72 16.17
C GLN A 109 1.21 2.97 17.06
N GLY A 110 2.27 3.76 17.32
CA GLY A 110 2.20 4.95 18.18
C GLY A 110 2.30 4.65 19.67
N THR A 111 2.73 3.44 20.04
CA THR A 111 2.85 3.01 21.44
C THR A 111 4.02 3.73 22.13
N SER A 112 3.81 4.24 23.34
CA SER A 112 4.84 4.98 24.05
C SER A 112 6.01 4.07 24.48
N THR A 113 7.22 4.61 24.63
CA THR A 113 8.42 3.83 24.99
C THR A 113 8.26 3.04 26.30
N LYS A 114 7.45 3.55 27.24
CA LYS A 114 7.10 2.83 28.49
C LYS A 114 6.23 1.59 28.22
N GLU A 115 5.26 1.71 27.33
CA GLU A 115 4.36 0.61 26.96
C GLU A 115 5.10 -0.45 26.12
N VAL A 116 6.04 -0.03 25.26
CA VAL A 116 6.94 -0.95 24.54
C VAL A 116 7.80 -1.77 25.51
N GLY A 117 8.39 -1.12 26.52
CA GLY A 117 9.19 -1.80 27.56
C GLY A 117 8.36 -2.80 28.38
N ALA A 118 7.13 -2.42 28.75
CA ALA A 118 6.20 -3.29 29.46
C ALA A 118 5.77 -4.51 28.62
N ALA A 119 5.44 -4.31 27.34
CA ALA A 119 5.03 -5.38 26.43
C ALA A 119 6.14 -6.41 26.18
N LEU A 120 7.40 -5.97 26.18
CA LEU A 120 8.56 -6.82 25.91
C LEU A 120 9.24 -7.37 27.18
N ARG A 121 8.68 -7.10 28.37
CA ARG A 121 9.31 -7.37 29.68
C ARG A 121 10.75 -6.84 29.76
N ILE A 122 11.01 -5.71 29.13
CA ILE A 122 12.27 -4.99 29.27
C ILE A 122 12.08 -4.04 30.44
N SER A 123 12.51 -4.48 31.63
CA SER A 123 12.64 -3.60 32.79
C SER A 123 13.82 -2.67 32.54
N GLY A 124 13.55 -1.35 32.51
CA GLY A 124 14.59 -0.33 32.56
C GLY A 124 15.17 -0.17 33.95
#